data_AF-A0A3C0JMK7-F1
#
_entry.id   AF-A0A3C0JMK7-F1
#
_cell.length_a   1.000
_cell.length_b   1.000
_cell.length_c   1.000
_cell.angle_alpha   90.00
_cell.angle_beta   90.00
_cell.angle_gamma   90.00
#
_symmetry.space_group_name_H-M   'P 1'
#
loop_
_entity.id
_entity.type
_entity.pdbx_description
1 polymer ?
#
loop_
_entity_poly.entity_id
_entity_poly.type
_entity_poly.pdbx_seq_one_letter_code
_entity_poly.pdbx_strand_id
1 'polypeptide(L)'
;MMDFFFIQMSDPQFGMFARLSGLDEERIQEFHRRRGWNILPAAKTIGFSQETALYEKAIAAANRLNPAFVVISGDLVEDRNDPNQLAELRRITAKLHSHIPVHWAPGNWDVGNTPTPNTLEQYRRDFGDDYYSFQQGGSSFIVLN
;
A
#
# COMPACT_ATOMS: atom_id res chain seq x y z
N MET A 1 -8.50 -30.60 -5.60
CA MET A 1 -8.27 -29.20 -5.23
C MET A 1 -7.55 -28.57 -6.41
N MET A 2 -7.98 -27.42 -6.91
CA MET A 2 -7.23 -26.74 -7.97
C MET A 2 -6.09 -25.97 -7.31
N ASP A 3 -4.86 -26.28 -7.70
CA ASP A 3 -3.70 -25.54 -7.24
C ASP A 3 -3.80 -24.09 -7.71
N PHE A 4 -3.48 -23.16 -6.81
CA PHE A 4 -3.45 -21.75 -7.12
C PHE A 4 -2.22 -21.11 -6.46
N PHE A 5 -1.85 -19.94 -6.96
CA PHE A 5 -0.92 -19.05 -6.29
C PHE A 5 -1.52 -17.64 -6.25
N PHE A 6 -1.06 -16.85 -5.30
CA PHE A 6 -1.43 -15.45 -5.16
C PHE A 6 -0.17 -14.61 -4.98
N ILE A 7 -0.30 -13.30 -5.16
CA ILE A 7 0.79 -12.36 -4.89
C ILE A 7 0.40 -11.49 -3.71
N GLN A 8 1.29 -11.37 -2.74
CA GLN A 8 1.21 -10.36 -1.69
C GLN A 8 2.16 -9.21 -2.03
N MET A 9 1.64 -8.01 -2.01
CA MET A 9 2.38 -6.74 -2.09
C MET A 9 2.15 -5.96 -0.80
N SER A 10 3.04 -5.04 -0.47
CA SER A 10 2.97 -4.23 0.75
C SER A 10 3.59 -2.86 0.51
N ASP A 11 3.15 -1.88 1.28
CA ASP A 11 3.76 -0.55 1.38
C ASP A 11 3.93 0.18 0.02
N PRO A 12 2.87 0.33 -0.83
CA PRO A 12 2.97 1.22 -1.98
C PRO A 12 3.31 2.68 -1.58
N GLN A 13 2.80 3.11 -0.42
CA GLN A 13 3.06 4.36 0.29
C GLN A 13 3.29 5.60 -0.61
N PHE A 14 2.36 5.84 -1.53
CA PHE A 14 2.43 6.96 -2.48
C PHE A 14 2.71 8.28 -1.77
N GLY A 15 3.82 8.95 -2.09
CA GLY A 15 4.22 10.24 -1.50
C GLY A 15 5.33 10.13 -0.44
N MET A 16 5.70 8.92 -0.02
CA MET A 16 6.77 8.69 0.95
C MET A 16 8.11 9.27 0.48
N PHE A 17 8.49 9.07 -0.79
CA PHE A 17 9.79 9.57 -1.29
C PHE A 17 9.86 11.10 -1.22
N ALA A 18 8.76 11.80 -1.51
CA ALA A 18 8.71 13.25 -1.34
C ALA A 18 8.85 13.65 0.13
N ARG A 19 8.22 12.94 1.07
CA ARG A 19 8.35 13.23 2.52
C ARG A 19 9.78 13.01 3.02
N LEU A 20 10.43 11.93 2.61
CA LEU A 20 11.74 11.49 3.14
C LEU A 20 12.94 12.09 2.40
N SER A 21 12.72 12.86 1.34
CA SER A 21 13.80 13.51 0.58
C SER A 21 14.07 14.95 1.03
N GLY A 22 15.28 15.43 0.75
CA GLY A 22 15.73 16.77 1.12
C GLY A 22 15.90 16.98 2.63
N LEU A 23 15.96 15.90 3.41
CA LEU A 23 16.26 15.95 4.84
C LEU A 23 17.74 16.27 5.05
N ASP A 24 18.03 17.07 6.07
CA ASP A 24 19.40 17.27 6.55
C ASP A 24 19.88 16.06 7.38
N GLU A 25 21.19 16.05 7.64
CA GLU A 25 21.83 14.96 8.37
C GLU A 25 21.31 14.85 9.81
N GLU A 26 21.04 15.96 10.48
CA GLU A 26 20.50 15.96 11.85
C GLU A 26 19.16 15.24 11.92
N ARG A 27 18.25 15.54 10.98
CA ARG A 27 16.93 14.93 10.91
C ARG A 27 16.99 13.45 10.52
N ILE A 28 17.89 13.07 9.62
CA ILE A 28 18.15 11.66 9.28
C ILE A 28 18.62 10.91 10.54
N GLN A 29 19.60 11.46 11.27
CA GLN A 29 20.10 10.87 12.50
C GLN A 29 19.02 10.81 13.60
N GLU A 30 18.14 11.80 13.69
CA GLU A 30 17.01 11.77 14.61
C GLU A 30 16.06 10.61 14.27
N PHE A 31 15.69 10.44 13.00
CA PHE A 31 14.84 9.32 12.57
C PHE A 31 15.50 7.97 12.82
N HIS A 32 16.80 7.85 12.56
CA HIS A 32 17.54 6.64 12.87
C HIS A 32 17.48 6.32 14.38
N ARG A 33 17.79 7.29 15.25
CA ARG A 33 17.76 7.08 16.72
C ARG A 33 16.36 6.77 17.26
N ARG A 34 15.32 7.44 16.77
CA ARG A 34 13.96 7.34 17.34
C ARG A 34 13.11 6.24 16.72
N ARG A 35 13.34 5.91 15.44
CA ARG A 35 12.50 5.00 14.65
C ARG A 35 13.29 3.82 14.07
N GLY A 36 14.62 3.80 14.17
CA GLY A 36 15.46 2.77 13.55
C GLY A 36 15.50 2.85 12.03
N TRP A 37 15.08 3.96 11.43
CA TRP A 37 15.00 4.10 9.98
C TRP A 37 16.37 4.38 9.36
N ASN A 38 16.65 3.69 8.26
CA ASN A 38 17.87 3.88 7.47
C ASN A 38 17.52 4.73 6.24
N ILE A 39 17.50 6.05 6.41
CA ILE A 39 17.22 6.99 5.33
C ILE A 39 18.53 7.37 4.65
N LEU A 40 18.60 7.20 3.34
CA LEU A 40 19.73 7.67 2.54
C LEU A 40 19.50 9.14 2.15
N PRO A 41 20.52 10.01 2.26
CA PRO A 41 20.42 11.38 1.77
C PRO A 41 20.04 11.41 0.28
N ALA A 42 19.02 12.19 -0.04
CA ALA A 42 18.52 12.35 -1.41
C ALA A 42 18.09 13.81 -1.65
N ALA A 43 18.28 14.30 -2.86
CA ALA A 43 17.78 15.61 -3.28
C ALA A 43 16.25 15.67 -3.12
N LYS A 44 15.71 16.85 -2.75
CA LYS A 44 14.27 17.02 -2.54
C LYS A 44 13.49 16.63 -3.80
N THR A 45 12.54 15.71 -3.63
CA THR A 45 11.55 15.33 -4.63
C THR A 45 10.15 15.79 -4.20
N ILE A 46 9.26 15.93 -5.18
CA ILE A 46 7.89 16.40 -5.02
C ILE A 46 6.95 15.40 -5.72
N GLY A 47 5.78 15.17 -5.12
CA GLY A 47 4.79 14.25 -5.66
C GLY A 47 5.15 12.78 -5.44
N PHE A 48 4.58 11.90 -6.27
CA PHE A 48 4.61 10.45 -6.07
C PHE A 48 4.99 9.69 -7.36
N SER A 49 5.85 10.30 -8.20
CA SER A 49 6.25 9.73 -9.49
C SER A 49 7.11 8.47 -9.35
N GLN A 50 7.88 8.35 -8.27
CA GLN A 50 8.71 7.17 -8.00
C GLN A 50 7.84 5.98 -7.59
N GLU A 51 6.91 6.20 -6.66
CA GLU A 51 5.91 5.20 -6.25
C GLU A 51 5.03 4.79 -7.44
N THR A 52 4.61 5.74 -8.28
CA THR A 52 3.91 5.47 -9.55
C THR A 52 4.70 4.49 -10.42
N ALA A 53 5.97 4.78 -10.71
CA ALA A 53 6.78 3.95 -11.58
C ALA A 53 7.06 2.55 -10.99
N LEU A 54 7.24 2.44 -9.68
CA LEU A 54 7.46 1.16 -8.99
C LEU A 54 6.18 0.33 -8.95
N TYR A 55 5.06 0.95 -8.60
CA TYR A 55 3.79 0.26 -8.49
C TYR A 55 3.24 -0.16 -9.86
N GLU A 56 3.46 0.63 -10.92
CA GLU A 56 3.15 0.22 -12.30
C GLU A 56 3.94 -1.03 -12.71
N LYS A 57 5.21 -1.15 -12.32
CA LYS A 57 6.01 -2.36 -12.55
C LYS A 57 5.46 -3.56 -11.77
N ALA A 58 5.01 -3.35 -10.54
CA ALA A 58 4.42 -4.40 -9.70
C ALA A 58 3.11 -4.93 -10.32
N ILE A 59 2.20 -4.04 -10.74
CA ILE A 59 0.95 -4.42 -11.42
C ILE A 59 1.23 -5.11 -12.77
N ALA A 60 2.18 -4.60 -13.56
CA ALA A 60 2.57 -5.25 -14.81
C ALA A 60 3.15 -6.67 -14.58
N ALA A 61 3.91 -6.87 -13.50
CA ALA A 61 4.40 -8.18 -13.11
C ALA A 61 3.27 -9.11 -12.66
N ALA A 62 2.32 -8.61 -11.87
CA ALA A 62 1.15 -9.37 -11.45
C ALA A 62 0.32 -9.84 -12.65
N ASN A 63 0.05 -8.95 -13.61
CA ASN A 63 -0.65 -9.30 -14.86
C ASN A 63 0.07 -10.37 -15.67
N ARG A 64 1.41 -10.28 -15.78
CA ARG A 64 2.22 -11.28 -16.50
C ARG A 64 2.18 -12.65 -15.82
N LEU A 65 2.23 -12.68 -14.49
CA LEU A 65 2.22 -13.92 -13.72
C LEU A 65 0.82 -14.53 -13.68
N ASN A 66 -0.23 -13.70 -13.68
CA ASN A 66 -1.63 -14.11 -13.70
C ASN A 66 -2.05 -14.95 -12.45
N PRO A 67 -1.85 -14.42 -11.22
CA PRO A 67 -2.26 -15.09 -9.99
C PRO A 67 -3.78 -15.25 -9.87
N ALA A 68 -4.22 -16.11 -8.96
CA ALA A 68 -5.64 -16.24 -8.62
C ALA A 68 -6.20 -14.99 -7.94
N PHE A 69 -5.38 -14.26 -7.19
CA PHE A 69 -5.70 -12.97 -6.57
C PHE A 69 -4.43 -12.24 -6.12
N VAL A 70 -4.60 -10.98 -5.73
CA VAL A 70 -3.57 -10.13 -5.15
C VAL A 70 -4.02 -9.66 -3.76
N VAL A 71 -3.08 -9.58 -2.81
CA VAL A 71 -3.27 -8.91 -1.51
C VAL A 71 -2.33 -7.71 -1.44
N ILE A 72 -2.82 -6.56 -0.98
CA ILE A 72 -2.00 -5.38 -0.69
C ILE A 72 -2.09 -5.10 0.80
N SER A 73 -0.99 -5.37 1.53
CA SER A 73 -0.95 -5.39 2.99
C SER A 73 -0.54 -4.07 3.63
N GLY A 74 -1.37 -3.03 3.42
CA GLY A 74 -1.28 -1.79 4.17
C GLY A 74 -0.26 -0.78 3.67
N ASP A 75 -0.28 0.37 4.36
CA ASP A 75 0.54 1.56 4.12
C ASP A 75 0.45 2.00 2.65
N LEU A 76 -0.79 2.24 2.23
CA LEU A 76 -1.18 2.38 0.82
C LEU A 76 -0.75 3.74 0.25
N VAL A 77 -0.99 4.80 1.01
CA VAL A 77 -0.64 6.19 0.67
C VAL A 77 0.03 6.85 1.88
N GLU A 78 0.86 7.85 1.62
CA GLU A 78 1.55 8.59 2.68
C GLU A 78 0.59 9.53 3.44
N ASP A 79 -0.32 10.19 2.73
CA ASP A 79 -1.39 10.97 3.32
C ASP A 79 -2.75 10.43 2.88
N ARG A 80 -3.46 9.78 3.81
CA ARG A 80 -4.81 9.24 3.61
C ARG A 80 -5.86 10.30 3.27
N ASN A 81 -5.54 11.58 3.42
CA ASN A 81 -6.41 12.70 3.06
C ASN A 81 -6.02 13.35 1.73
N ASP A 82 -4.93 12.93 1.09
CA ASP A 82 -4.55 13.44 -0.23
C ASP A 82 -5.30 12.66 -1.33
N PRO A 83 -6.32 13.28 -1.98
CA PRO A 83 -7.11 12.61 -3.00
C PRO A 83 -6.27 12.24 -4.23
N ASN A 84 -5.14 12.91 -4.49
CA ASN A 84 -4.31 12.60 -5.64
C ASN A 84 -3.51 11.31 -5.44
N GLN A 85 -3.00 11.06 -4.23
CA GLN A 85 -2.31 9.82 -3.90
C GLN A 85 -3.28 8.64 -3.98
N LEU A 86 -4.48 8.79 -3.40
CA LEU A 86 -5.54 7.78 -3.46
C LEU A 86 -5.99 7.50 -4.90
N ALA A 87 -6.19 8.55 -5.70
CA ALA A 87 -6.59 8.41 -7.10
C ALA A 87 -5.52 7.70 -7.93
N GLU A 88 -4.24 8.01 -7.71
CA GLU A 88 -3.15 7.40 -8.48
C GLU A 88 -2.95 5.92 -8.14
N LEU A 89 -2.97 5.58 -6.84
CA LEU A 89 -2.98 4.20 -6.38
C LEU A 89 -4.07 3.41 -7.10
N ARG A 90 -5.32 3.89 -7.05
CA ARG A 90 -6.47 3.23 -7.69
C ARG A 90 -6.33 3.15 -9.20
N ARG A 91 -5.87 4.23 -9.86
CA ARG A 91 -5.68 4.27 -11.32
C ARG A 91 -4.73 3.17 -11.77
N ILE A 92 -3.64 2.95 -11.03
CA ILE A 92 -2.65 1.93 -11.35
C ILE A 92 -3.19 0.54 -10.99
N THR A 93 -3.82 0.35 -9.83
CA THR A 93 -4.44 -0.94 -9.46
C THR A 93 -5.51 -1.37 -10.46
N ALA A 94 -6.28 -0.42 -11.02
CA ALA A 94 -7.30 -0.69 -12.05
C ALA A 94 -6.72 -1.22 -13.37
N LYS A 95 -5.40 -1.17 -13.57
CA LYS A 95 -4.72 -1.81 -14.72
C LYS A 95 -4.51 -3.31 -14.53
N LEU A 96 -4.76 -3.85 -13.33
CA LEU A 96 -4.74 -5.30 -13.10
C LEU A 96 -5.81 -5.96 -13.97
N HIS A 97 -5.55 -7.17 -14.49
CA HIS A 97 -6.56 -7.89 -15.27
C HIS A 97 -7.82 -8.09 -14.44
N SER A 98 -8.99 -7.85 -15.04
CA SER A 98 -10.28 -7.78 -14.33
C SER A 98 -10.68 -9.08 -13.63
N HIS A 99 -10.10 -10.22 -14.02
CA HIS A 99 -10.35 -11.51 -13.36
C HIS A 99 -9.45 -11.77 -12.15
N ILE A 100 -8.45 -10.91 -11.88
CA ILE A 100 -7.57 -11.00 -10.71
C ILE A 100 -8.15 -10.08 -9.63
N PRO A 101 -8.85 -10.59 -8.61
CA PRO A 101 -9.35 -9.76 -7.53
C PRO A 101 -8.20 -9.20 -6.67
N VAL A 102 -8.44 -8.01 -6.11
CA VAL A 102 -7.52 -7.34 -5.18
C VAL A 102 -8.16 -7.32 -3.80
N HIS A 103 -7.40 -7.77 -2.81
CA HIS A 103 -7.74 -7.76 -1.40
C HIS A 103 -6.89 -6.72 -0.67
N TRP A 104 -7.54 -5.76 -0.02
CA TRP A 104 -6.87 -4.71 0.75
C TRP A 104 -6.80 -5.10 2.22
N ALA A 105 -5.67 -4.88 2.86
CA ALA A 105 -5.55 -4.88 4.32
C ALA A 105 -5.03 -3.50 4.76
N PRO A 106 -5.54 -2.96 5.88
CA PRO A 106 -5.07 -1.67 6.38
C PRO A 106 -3.69 -1.78 7.03
N GLY A 107 -2.87 -0.74 6.86
CA GLY A 107 -1.65 -0.49 7.62
C GLY A 107 -1.81 0.74 8.52
N ASN A 108 -0.78 1.02 9.34
CA ASN A 108 -0.81 2.15 10.26
C ASN A 108 -0.92 3.51 9.56
N TRP A 109 -0.43 3.66 8.33
CA TRP A 109 -0.61 4.90 7.55
C TRP A 109 -2.04 5.09 7.05
N ASP A 110 -2.82 4.01 6.97
CA ASP A 110 -4.21 4.04 6.50
C ASP A 110 -5.21 4.26 7.64
N VAL A 111 -5.00 3.59 8.79
CA VAL A 111 -5.95 3.64 9.93
C VAL A 111 -5.38 4.26 11.21
N GLY A 112 -4.06 4.45 11.29
CA GLY A 112 -3.35 5.01 12.46
C GLY A 112 -2.76 3.92 13.37
N ASN A 113 -1.75 4.24 14.17
CA ASN A 113 -1.16 3.29 15.14
C ASN A 113 -2.15 2.86 16.23
N THR A 114 -3.12 3.73 16.52
CA THR A 114 -4.28 3.40 17.34
C THR A 114 -5.50 3.83 16.53
N PRO A 115 -6.13 2.91 15.79
CA PRO A 115 -7.29 3.23 14.98
C PRO A 115 -8.42 3.84 15.79
N THR A 116 -9.09 4.83 15.20
CA THR A 116 -10.27 5.48 15.76
C THR A 116 -11.50 5.12 14.92
N PRO A 117 -12.73 5.25 15.43
CA PRO A 117 -13.92 5.02 14.62
C PRO A 117 -13.92 5.81 13.30
N ASN A 118 -13.46 7.07 13.32
CA ASN A 118 -13.40 7.92 12.14
C ASN A 118 -12.37 7.45 11.11
N THR A 119 -11.17 7.02 11.54
CA THR A 119 -10.14 6.54 10.61
C THR A 119 -10.52 5.18 10.01
N LEU A 120 -11.21 4.32 10.76
CA LEU A 120 -11.77 3.08 10.24
C LEU A 120 -12.90 3.32 9.24
N GLU A 121 -13.80 4.27 9.53
CA GLU A 121 -14.87 4.63 8.60
C GLU A 121 -14.31 5.20 7.28
N GLN A 122 -13.29 6.06 7.36
CA GLN A 122 -12.57 6.57 6.19
C GLN A 122 -11.98 5.42 5.37
N TYR A 123 -11.24 4.51 6.01
CA TYR A 123 -10.68 3.35 5.32
C TYR A 123 -11.77 2.50 4.65
N ARG A 124 -12.87 2.21 5.37
CA ARG A 124 -13.98 1.41 4.82
C ARG A 124 -14.65 2.04 3.61
N ARG A 125 -14.81 3.36 3.63
CA ARG A 125 -15.35 4.13 2.50
C ARG A 125 -14.43 4.05 1.29
N ASP A 126 -13.13 4.05 1.52
CA ASP A 126 -12.13 4.04 0.47
C ASP A 126 -11.87 2.61 -0.08
N PHE A 127 -11.59 1.64 0.79
CA PHE A 127 -11.04 0.34 0.39
C PHE A 127 -11.98 -0.84 0.67
N GLY A 128 -13.13 -0.61 1.30
CA GLY A 128 -14.02 -1.65 1.77
C GLY A 128 -13.65 -2.14 3.18
N ASP A 129 -14.23 -3.26 3.60
CA ASP A 129 -14.09 -3.77 4.97
C ASP A 129 -12.62 -3.82 5.44
N ASP A 130 -12.39 -3.36 6.67
CA ASP A 130 -11.07 -3.31 7.31
C ASP A 130 -10.69 -4.63 8.00
N TYR A 131 -11.65 -5.53 8.21
CA TYR A 131 -11.43 -6.91 8.61
C TYR A 131 -12.48 -7.79 7.91
N TYR A 132 -12.05 -8.89 7.30
CA TYR A 132 -12.96 -9.77 6.56
C TYR A 132 -12.31 -11.14 6.32
N SER A 133 -13.08 -12.04 5.73
CA SER A 133 -12.57 -13.34 5.30
C SER A 133 -13.10 -13.67 3.92
N PHE A 134 -12.34 -14.48 3.19
CA PHE A 134 -12.73 -14.99 1.88
C PHE A 134 -12.18 -16.40 1.66
N GLN A 135 -12.68 -17.06 0.61
CA GLN A 135 -12.32 -18.43 0.27
C GLN A 135 -11.67 -18.45 -1.11
N GLN A 136 -10.57 -19.18 -1.26
CA GLN A 136 -9.96 -19.47 -2.56
C GLN A 136 -9.43 -20.89 -2.60
N GLY A 137 -9.79 -21.65 -3.63
CA GLY A 137 -9.23 -23.00 -3.85
C GLY A 137 -9.43 -23.98 -2.69
N GLY A 138 -10.47 -23.79 -1.86
CA GLY A 138 -10.71 -24.60 -0.65
C GLY A 138 -9.86 -24.18 0.57
N SER A 139 -9.20 -23.02 0.51
CA SER A 139 -8.47 -22.40 1.62
C SER A 139 -9.20 -21.14 2.13
N SER A 140 -9.16 -20.94 3.45
CA SER A 140 -9.70 -19.75 4.13
C SER A 140 -8.61 -18.69 4.31
N PHE A 141 -8.92 -17.46 3.93
CA PHE A 141 -8.09 -16.29 4.16
C PHE A 141 -8.81 -15.34 5.12
N ILE A 142 -8.07 -14.79 6.07
CA ILE A 142 -8.58 -13.82 7.05
C ILE A 142 -7.69 -12.58 6.96
N VAL A 143 -8.30 -11.43 6.71
CA VAL A 143 -7.66 -10.12 6.73
C VAL A 143 -7.98 -9.45 8.05
N LEU A 144 -6.93 -9.00 8.73
CA LEU A 144 -7.01 -8.43 10.08
C LEU A 144 -6.54 -6.98 10.07
N ASN A 145 -7.07 -6.23 11.03
CA ASN A 145 -6.70 -4.88 11.42
C ASN A 145 -6.40 -4.87 12.92
#